data_AF-X0X7K2-F1
#
_entry.id   AF-X0X7K2-F1
#
_cell.length_a   1.000
_cell.length_b   1.000
_cell.length_c   1.000
_cell.angle_alpha   90.00
_cell.angle_beta   90.00
_cell.angle_gamma   90.00
#
_symmetry.space_group_name_H-M   'P 1'
#
loop_
_entity.id
_entity.type
_entity.pdbx_description
1 polymer ?
#
loop_
_entity_poly.entity_id
_entity_poly.type
_entity_poly.pdbx_seq_one_letter_code
_entity_poly.pdbx_strand_id
1 'polypeptide(L)'
;MIAEGPARPYSLAEAYTYCQRLARSHYENFTVASWLLPRTLRPHMYAVYAYCRGVDDLGDEAEGDRLALLDDWGVEVRRCYDGSPRHPAFVALRETIHRFDIPQEPFLRLIEANRMDQRVNRYRTYGELLGYCENSANPVGHLVLHLFGYRDEERQRLSDATCTALQLTNFWQDVRRDLDKGRIYIPLEEMERFGYSEADLLEGR
;
A
#
# COMPACT_ATOMS: atom_id res chain seq x y z
N MET A 1 11.57 15.82 0.33
CA MET A 1 12.89 15.18 0.51
C MET A 1 12.76 14.21 1.67
N ILE A 2 13.12 12.93 1.50
CA ILE A 2 13.37 12.05 2.64
C ILE A 2 14.45 12.76 3.46
N ALA A 3 14.11 13.24 4.66
CA ALA A 3 15.01 14.05 5.49
C ALA A 3 16.40 13.42 5.54
N GLU A 4 17.45 14.24 5.45
CA GLU A 4 18.83 13.76 5.60
C GLU A 4 18.89 12.88 6.85
N GLY A 5 19.13 11.59 6.62
CA GLY A 5 19.14 10.60 7.69
C GLY A 5 20.17 10.98 8.74
N PRO A 6 20.02 10.49 9.98
CA PRO A 6 20.96 10.77 11.05
C PRO A 6 22.40 10.44 10.63
N ALA A 7 23.36 11.17 11.19
CA ALA A 7 24.79 11.00 10.91
C ALA A 7 25.33 9.57 11.17
N ARG A 8 24.55 8.73 11.87
CA ARG A 8 24.81 7.29 12.05
C ARG A 8 23.62 6.46 11.55
N PRO A 9 23.84 5.26 10.99
CA PRO A 9 22.76 4.35 10.63
C PRO A 9 21.86 4.00 11.83
N TYR A 10 20.57 3.80 11.58
CA TYR A 10 19.64 3.29 12.60
C TYR A 10 20.00 1.84 12.98
N SER A 11 19.97 1.54 14.27
CA SER A 11 19.98 0.15 14.74
C SER A 11 18.64 -0.52 14.45
N LEU A 12 18.63 -1.86 14.38
CA LEU A 12 17.41 -2.64 14.15
C LEU A 12 16.34 -2.39 15.23
N ALA A 13 16.76 -2.20 16.48
CA ALA A 13 15.83 -1.91 17.59
C ALA A 13 15.16 -0.52 17.45
N GLU A 14 15.93 0.50 17.05
CA GLU A 14 15.40 1.84 16.76
C GLU A 14 14.42 1.80 15.58
N ALA A 15 14.77 1.05 14.54
CA ALA A 15 13.95 0.85 13.35
C ALA A 15 12.58 0.19 13.68
N TYR A 16 12.57 -0.91 14.43
CA TYR A 16 11.32 -1.54 14.85
C TYR A 16 10.48 -0.65 15.78
N THR A 17 11.12 0.12 16.67
CA THR A 17 10.44 1.07 17.54
C THR A 17 9.76 2.17 16.72
N TYR A 18 10.44 2.68 15.68
CA TYR A 18 9.87 3.63 14.73
C TYR A 18 8.61 3.05 14.05
N CYS A 19 8.72 1.84 13.47
CA CYS A 19 7.61 1.19 12.78
C CYS A 19 6.42 0.94 13.71
N GLN A 20 6.67 0.45 14.92
CA GLN A 20 5.61 0.23 15.91
C GLN A 20 4.91 1.54 16.29
N ARG A 21 5.64 2.63 16.49
CA ARG A 21 5.05 3.92 16.84
C ARG A 21 4.18 4.45 15.71
N LEU A 22 4.66 4.38 14.46
CA LEU A 22 3.91 4.80 13.27
C LEU A 22 2.64 3.96 13.06
N ALA A 23 2.72 2.64 13.26
CA ALA A 23 1.56 1.77 13.16
C ALA A 23 0.51 2.02 14.25
N ARG A 24 0.94 2.43 15.45
CA ARG A 24 0.04 2.71 16.58
C ARG A 24 -0.58 4.10 16.53
N SER A 25 -0.02 5.05 15.78
CA SER A 25 -0.61 6.38 15.62
C SER A 25 -1.81 6.39 14.67
N HIS A 26 -1.93 5.39 13.79
CA HIS A 26 -3.02 5.25 12.80
C HIS A 26 -3.99 4.15 13.23
N TYR A 27 -4.80 4.49 14.24
CA TYR A 27 -5.53 3.55 15.11
C TYR A 27 -6.57 2.65 14.42
N GLU A 28 -7.09 3.04 13.25
CA GLU A 28 -8.40 2.56 12.79
C GLU A 28 -8.44 1.09 12.33
N ASN A 29 -7.34 0.52 11.82
CA ASN A 29 -7.35 -0.87 11.30
C ASN A 29 -6.34 -1.82 11.97
N PHE A 30 -5.24 -1.30 12.53
CA PHE A 30 -4.17 -2.17 13.03
C PHE A 30 -4.55 -2.89 14.34
N THR A 31 -5.43 -2.32 15.15
CA THR A 31 -5.83 -2.88 16.45
C THR A 31 -6.49 -4.25 16.31
N VAL A 32 -7.41 -4.41 15.35
CA VAL A 32 -8.09 -5.69 15.09
C VAL A 32 -7.13 -6.72 14.51
N ALA A 33 -6.33 -6.33 13.50
CA ALA A 33 -5.33 -7.21 12.92
C ALA A 33 -4.31 -7.72 13.97
N SER A 34 -3.91 -6.86 14.90
CA SER A 34 -2.93 -7.20 15.94
C SER A 34 -3.41 -8.27 16.94
N TRP A 35 -4.73 -8.47 17.08
CA TRP A 35 -5.31 -9.50 17.95
C TRP A 35 -5.16 -10.90 17.35
N LEU A 36 -5.36 -11.03 16.04
CA LEU A 36 -5.24 -12.28 15.31
C LEU A 36 -3.78 -12.62 14.95
N LEU A 37 -2.89 -11.62 14.95
CA LEU A 37 -1.47 -11.79 14.61
C LEU A 37 -0.66 -12.43 15.76
N PRO A 38 0.06 -13.54 15.50
CA PRO A 38 1.03 -14.11 16.42
C PRO A 38 2.03 -13.05 16.90
N ARG A 39 2.38 -13.06 18.20
CA ARG A 39 3.29 -12.07 18.80
C ARG A 39 4.62 -11.94 18.05
N THR A 40 5.12 -13.05 17.51
CA THR A 40 6.37 -13.11 16.73
C THR A 40 6.30 -12.41 15.38
N LEU A 41 5.11 -12.28 14.77
CA LEU A 41 4.92 -11.60 13.48
C LEU A 41 4.66 -10.10 13.62
N ARG A 42 4.29 -9.61 14.81
CA ARG A 42 3.92 -8.20 15.02
C ARG A 42 5.02 -7.21 14.59
N PRO A 43 6.31 -7.38 14.95
CA PRO A 43 7.36 -6.46 14.49
C PRO A 43 7.46 -6.35 12.97
N HIS A 44 7.23 -7.47 12.28
CA HIS A 44 7.31 -7.59 10.83
C HIS A 44 6.09 -6.97 10.15
N MET A 45 4.89 -7.19 10.71
CA MET A 45 3.69 -6.50 10.28
C MET A 45 3.79 -4.98 10.48
N TYR A 46 4.41 -4.51 11.57
CA TYR A 46 4.67 -3.08 11.76
C TYR A 46 5.62 -2.54 10.69
N ALA A 47 6.65 -3.29 10.30
CA ALA A 47 7.59 -2.87 9.26
C ALA A 47 6.91 -2.78 7.88
N VAL A 48 6.09 -3.78 7.51
CA VAL A 48 5.28 -3.74 6.28
C VAL A 48 4.29 -2.58 6.31
N TYR A 49 3.60 -2.38 7.44
CA TYR A 49 2.66 -1.25 7.59
C TYR A 49 3.37 0.11 7.44
N ALA A 50 4.52 0.28 8.09
CA ALA A 50 5.30 1.52 8.01
C ALA A 50 5.78 1.80 6.58
N TYR A 51 6.09 0.76 5.81
CA TYR A 51 6.38 0.88 4.40
C TYR A 51 5.16 1.37 3.60
N CYS A 52 4.01 0.70 3.75
CA CYS A 52 2.79 1.07 3.01
C CYS A 52 2.34 2.49 3.36
N ARG A 53 2.33 2.85 4.65
CA ARG A 53 1.96 4.21 5.08
C ARG A 53 2.92 5.25 4.51
N GLY A 54 4.20 4.94 4.38
CA GLY A 54 5.16 5.83 3.71
C GLY A 54 4.85 6.04 2.22
N VAL A 55 4.32 5.03 1.52
CA VAL A 55 3.84 5.21 0.14
C VAL A 55 2.67 6.19 0.10
N ASP A 56 1.68 6.00 0.96
CA ASP A 56 0.49 6.86 1.02
C ASP A 56 0.85 8.31 1.42
N ASP A 57 1.66 8.48 2.47
CA ASP A 57 2.11 9.80 2.95
C ASP A 57 2.81 10.60 1.83
N LEU A 58 3.73 9.93 1.11
CA LEU A 58 4.50 10.57 0.03
C LEU A 58 3.68 10.83 -1.23
N GLY A 59 2.68 9.98 -1.49
CA GLY A 59 1.87 10.02 -2.69
C GLY A 59 0.64 10.91 -2.62
N ASP A 60 0.00 10.98 -1.46
CA ASP A 60 -1.30 11.65 -1.28
C ASP A 60 -1.18 12.97 -0.52
N GLU A 61 -0.28 13.04 0.47
CA GLU A 61 -0.23 14.15 1.44
C GLU A 61 1.00 15.05 1.29
N ALA A 62 2.11 14.55 0.74
CA ALA A 62 3.35 15.33 0.66
C ALA A 62 3.27 16.57 -0.24
N GLU A 63 4.01 17.61 0.15
CA GLU A 63 4.24 18.79 -0.67
C GLU A 63 5.41 18.56 -1.67
N GLY A 64 5.35 19.23 -2.81
CA GLY A 64 6.39 19.18 -3.85
C GLY A 64 6.21 18.04 -4.86
N ASP A 65 7.31 17.57 -5.44
CA ASP A 65 7.30 16.54 -6.47
C ASP A 65 7.13 15.13 -5.86
N ARG A 66 5.88 14.68 -5.79
CA ARG A 66 5.50 13.38 -5.22
C ARG A 66 6.05 12.20 -6.02
N LEU A 67 6.19 12.33 -7.34
CA LEU A 67 6.75 11.27 -8.17
C LEU A 67 8.23 11.05 -7.83
N ALA A 68 8.99 12.14 -7.66
CA ALA A 68 10.38 12.05 -7.22
C ALA A 68 10.50 11.43 -5.81
N LEU A 69 9.58 11.76 -4.89
CA LEU A 69 9.55 11.16 -3.55
C LEU A 69 9.27 9.64 -3.60
N LEU A 70 8.35 9.21 -4.46
CA LEU A 70 8.06 7.79 -4.68
C LEU A 70 9.23 7.06 -5.36
N ASP A 71 9.98 7.73 -6.24
CA ASP A 71 11.19 7.19 -6.83
C ASP A 71 12.28 6.96 -5.77
N ASP A 72 12.50 7.94 -4.88
CA ASP A 72 13.39 7.82 -3.73
C ASP A 72 12.96 6.66 -2.80
N TRP A 73 11.65 6.51 -2.55
CA TRP A 73 11.10 5.40 -1.77
C TRP A 73 11.39 4.04 -2.45
N GLY A 74 11.25 3.98 -3.77
CA GLY A 74 11.61 2.80 -4.57
C GLY A 74 13.11 2.48 -4.56
N VAL A 75 13.98 3.50 -4.47
CA VAL A 75 15.42 3.31 -4.26
C VAL A 75 15.68 2.64 -2.91
N GLU A 76 15.00 3.05 -1.84
CA GLU A 76 15.14 2.42 -0.52
C GLU A 76 14.62 0.97 -0.52
N VAL A 77 13.57 0.64 -1.29
CA VAL A 77 13.16 -0.77 -1.51
C VAL A 77 14.33 -1.56 -2.09
N ARG A 78 14.96 -1.10 -3.18
CA ARG A 78 16.11 -1.79 -3.80
C ARG A 78 17.24 -2.01 -2.80
N ARG A 79 17.54 -0.99 -1.97
CA ARG A 79 18.58 -1.08 -0.95
C ARG A 79 18.34 -2.09 0.14
N CYS A 80 17.08 -2.46 0.43
CA CYS A 80 16.81 -3.59 1.32
C CYS A 80 17.43 -4.89 0.78
N TYR A 81 17.37 -5.11 -0.53
CA TYR A 81 17.91 -6.29 -1.19
C TYR A 81 19.43 -6.20 -1.39
N ASP A 82 19.97 -5.00 -1.61
CA ASP A 82 21.42 -4.77 -1.74
C ASP A 82 22.15 -4.66 -0.39
N GLY A 83 21.41 -4.59 0.73
CA GLY A 83 21.97 -4.59 2.07
C GLY A 83 22.30 -3.22 2.69
N SER A 84 21.86 -2.12 2.09
CA SER A 84 22.22 -0.75 2.52
C SER A 84 21.04 0.24 2.68
N PRO A 85 19.90 -0.16 3.29
CA PRO A 85 18.80 0.78 3.52
C PRO A 85 19.21 1.87 4.53
N ARG A 86 18.71 3.09 4.32
CA ARG A 86 19.03 4.25 5.18
C ARG A 86 17.86 4.66 6.06
N HIS A 87 16.64 4.57 5.55
CA HIS A 87 15.46 5.01 6.28
C HIS A 87 15.03 3.95 7.32
N PRO A 88 14.59 4.33 8.54
CA PRO A 88 14.34 3.38 9.64
C PRO A 88 13.27 2.34 9.29
N ALA A 89 12.23 2.72 8.54
CA ALA A 89 11.24 1.76 8.04
C ALA A 89 11.88 0.64 7.21
N PHE A 90 12.85 0.99 6.36
CA PHE A 90 13.54 0.05 5.48
C PHE A 90 14.62 -0.76 6.17
N VAL A 91 15.23 -0.23 7.23
CA VAL A 91 16.13 -1.03 8.10
C VAL A 91 15.37 -2.18 8.75
N ALA A 92 14.17 -1.92 9.29
CA ALA A 92 13.30 -2.97 9.83
C ALA A 92 12.71 -3.87 8.73
N LEU A 93 12.37 -3.29 7.57
CA LEU A 93 11.82 -4.02 6.44
C LEU A 93 12.85 -4.99 5.86
N ARG A 94 14.13 -4.62 5.77
CA ARG A 94 15.20 -5.50 5.29
C ARG A 94 15.29 -6.79 6.11
N GLU A 95 15.29 -6.69 7.44
CA GLU A 95 15.29 -7.87 8.31
C GLU A 95 14.05 -8.74 8.05
N THR A 96 12.90 -8.10 7.83
CA THR A 96 11.64 -8.77 7.51
C THR A 96 11.70 -9.48 6.15
N ILE A 97 12.22 -8.81 5.12
CA ILE A 97 12.41 -9.37 3.77
C ILE A 97 13.29 -10.62 3.83
N HIS A 98 14.45 -10.54 4.50
CA HIS A 98 15.35 -11.68 4.61
C HIS A 98 14.75 -12.84 5.40
N ARG A 99 14.09 -12.54 6.52
CA ARG A 99 13.51 -13.58 7.39
C ARG A 99 12.38 -14.36 6.71
N PHE A 100 11.57 -13.69 5.89
CA PHE A 100 10.39 -14.27 5.26
C PHE A 100 10.53 -14.50 3.76
N ASP A 101 11.74 -14.30 3.21
CA ASP A 101 12.03 -14.51 1.79
C ASP A 101 10.98 -13.82 0.91
N ILE A 102 10.79 -12.52 1.15
CA ILE A 102 9.77 -11.72 0.47
C ILE A 102 10.36 -11.20 -0.85
N PRO A 103 9.70 -11.41 -1.99
CA PRO A 103 10.15 -10.85 -3.26
C PRO A 103 10.02 -9.33 -3.27
N GLN A 104 10.79 -8.69 -4.15
CA GLN A 104 10.77 -7.24 -4.31
C GLN A 104 9.47 -6.72 -4.94
N GLU A 105 8.90 -7.50 -5.85
CA GLU A 105 7.79 -7.08 -6.71
C GLU A 105 6.59 -6.50 -5.94
N PRO A 106 6.03 -7.15 -4.90
CA PRO A 106 4.86 -6.61 -4.21
C PRO A 106 5.04 -5.20 -3.66
N PHE A 107 6.23 -4.88 -3.16
CA PHE A 107 6.54 -3.52 -2.71
C PHE A 107 6.50 -2.54 -3.89
N LEU A 108 7.20 -2.84 -4.98
CA LEU A 108 7.24 -1.94 -6.15
C LEU A 108 5.86 -1.74 -6.79
N ARG A 109 4.98 -2.76 -6.78
CA ARG A 109 3.60 -2.63 -7.26
C ARG A 109 2.78 -1.64 -6.44
N LEU A 110 2.96 -1.59 -5.12
CA LEU A 110 2.28 -0.59 -4.27
C LEU A 110 2.74 0.84 -4.58
N ILE A 111 4.02 1.04 -4.88
CA ILE A 111 4.52 2.34 -5.36
C ILE A 111 3.89 2.68 -6.72
N GLU A 112 3.79 1.70 -7.62
CA GLU A 112 3.16 1.91 -8.92
C GLU A 112 1.68 2.26 -8.80
N ALA A 113 0.94 1.62 -7.90
CA ALA A 113 -0.44 1.97 -7.63
C ALA A 113 -0.61 3.45 -7.26
N ASN A 114 0.27 3.99 -6.41
CA ASN A 114 0.21 5.40 -6.09
C ASN A 114 0.56 6.29 -7.30
N ARG A 115 1.52 5.89 -8.14
CA ARG A 115 1.80 6.60 -9.40
C ARG A 115 0.60 6.58 -10.36
N MET A 116 -0.13 5.46 -10.42
CA MET A 116 -1.36 5.34 -11.20
C MET A 116 -2.41 6.34 -10.71
N ASP A 117 -2.60 6.45 -9.39
CA ASP A 117 -3.56 7.35 -8.76
C ASP A 117 -3.30 8.85 -9.02
N GLN A 118 -2.06 9.22 -9.38
CA GLN A 118 -1.71 10.59 -9.77
C GLN A 118 -2.02 10.88 -11.25
N ARG A 119 -2.26 9.84 -12.07
CA ARG A 119 -2.45 9.93 -13.53
C ARG A 119 -3.85 9.55 -13.97
N VAL A 120 -4.48 8.62 -13.26
CA VAL A 120 -5.76 8.01 -13.59
C VAL A 120 -6.74 8.32 -12.49
N ASN A 121 -7.84 8.95 -12.86
CA ASN A 121 -8.89 9.37 -11.95
C ASN A 121 -10.27 8.84 -12.36
N ARG A 122 -10.37 8.21 -13.53
CA ARG A 122 -11.55 7.49 -14.04
C ARG A 122 -11.08 6.21 -14.71
N TYR A 123 -11.82 5.14 -14.52
CA TYR A 123 -11.60 3.85 -15.19
C TYR A 123 -12.72 3.63 -16.19
N ARG A 124 -12.38 3.36 -17.45
CA ARG A 124 -13.38 3.19 -18.50
C ARG A 124 -14.12 1.87 -18.33
N THR A 125 -13.39 0.82 -17.98
CA THR A 125 -13.92 -0.54 -17.87
C THR A 125 -13.68 -1.16 -16.50
N TYR A 126 -14.50 -2.16 -16.14
CA TYR A 126 -14.30 -2.93 -14.92
C TYR A 126 -12.94 -3.65 -14.95
N GLY A 127 -12.50 -4.13 -16.11
CA GLY A 127 -11.18 -4.74 -16.29
C GLY A 127 -10.01 -3.78 -15.98
N GLU A 128 -10.12 -2.51 -16.37
CA GLU A 128 -9.11 -1.50 -16.02
C GLU A 128 -9.06 -1.25 -14.50
N LEU A 129 -10.22 -1.21 -13.84
CA LEU A 129 -10.31 -1.09 -12.38
C LEU A 129 -9.69 -2.31 -11.66
N LEU A 130 -9.93 -3.51 -12.17
CA LEU A 130 -9.28 -4.72 -11.67
C LEU A 130 -7.76 -4.66 -11.85
N GLY A 131 -7.28 -4.17 -13.00
CA GLY A 131 -5.85 -3.95 -13.26
C GLY A 131 -5.21 -2.96 -12.27
N TYR A 132 -5.95 -1.96 -11.79
CA TYR A 132 -5.50 -1.12 -10.68
C TYR A 132 -5.41 -1.91 -9.37
N CYS A 133 -6.39 -2.76 -9.05
CA CYS A 133 -6.39 -3.60 -7.84
C CYS A 133 -5.21 -4.59 -7.78
N GLU A 134 -4.73 -5.06 -8.94
CA GLU A 134 -3.53 -5.89 -9.02
C GLU A 134 -2.27 -5.18 -8.48
N ASN A 135 -2.26 -3.84 -8.45
CA ASN A 135 -1.16 -3.04 -7.92
C ASN A 135 -1.49 -2.47 -6.53
N SER A 136 -2.73 -2.02 -6.30
CA SER A 136 -3.10 -1.29 -5.08
C SER A 136 -3.49 -2.18 -3.90
N ALA A 137 -3.98 -3.40 -4.16
CA ALA A 137 -4.55 -4.25 -3.12
C ALA A 137 -3.87 -5.62 -3.02
N ASN A 138 -3.76 -6.32 -4.15
CA ASN A 138 -3.22 -7.68 -4.23
C ASN A 138 -1.83 -7.84 -3.59
N PRO A 139 -0.88 -6.90 -3.82
CA PRO A 139 0.45 -7.01 -3.22
C PRO A 139 0.44 -7.04 -1.69
N VAL A 140 -0.51 -6.37 -1.03
CA VAL A 140 -0.62 -6.40 0.45
C VAL A 140 -0.90 -7.81 0.93
N GLY A 141 -1.80 -8.52 0.25
CA GLY A 141 -2.12 -9.92 0.55
C GLY A 141 -0.91 -10.83 0.38
N HIS A 142 -0.13 -10.63 -0.70
CA HIS A 142 1.12 -11.36 -0.92
C HIS A 142 2.12 -11.15 0.22
N LEU A 143 2.33 -9.90 0.64
CA LEU A 143 3.22 -9.58 1.76
C LEU A 143 2.78 -10.29 3.05
N VAL A 144 1.47 -10.31 3.34
CA VAL A 144 0.93 -11.03 4.50
C VAL A 144 1.18 -12.53 4.37
N LEU A 145 0.90 -13.16 3.23
CA LEU A 145 1.14 -14.59 3.03
C LEU A 145 2.60 -14.98 3.25
N HIS A 146 3.55 -14.17 2.76
CA HIS A 146 4.97 -14.39 3.00
C HIS A 146 5.32 -14.34 4.50
N LEU A 147 4.76 -13.40 5.26
CA LEU A 147 4.96 -13.32 6.71
C LEU A 147 4.43 -14.55 7.46
N PHE A 148 3.42 -15.22 6.92
CA PHE A 148 2.93 -16.51 7.43
C PHE A 148 3.67 -17.72 6.86
N GLY A 149 4.63 -17.51 5.96
CA GLY A 149 5.45 -18.57 5.37
C GLY A 149 4.82 -19.26 4.17
N TYR A 150 3.79 -18.67 3.55
CA TYR A 150 3.11 -19.22 2.37
C TYR A 150 3.58 -18.54 1.08
N ARG A 151 3.84 -19.34 0.04
CA ARG A 151 4.49 -18.91 -1.22
C ARG A 151 3.89 -19.51 -2.49
N ASP A 152 3.02 -20.50 -2.36
CA ASP A 152 2.39 -21.19 -3.48
C ASP A 152 1.38 -20.30 -4.21
N GLU A 153 1.32 -20.49 -5.52
CA GLU A 153 0.47 -19.74 -6.43
C GLU A 153 -1.03 -19.84 -6.07
N GLU A 154 -1.47 -20.98 -5.55
CA GLU A 154 -2.88 -21.18 -5.21
C GLU A 154 -3.33 -20.21 -4.11
N ARG A 155 -2.58 -20.13 -3.01
CA ARG A 155 -2.91 -19.18 -1.93
C ARG A 155 -2.73 -17.73 -2.37
N GLN A 156 -1.74 -17.41 -3.20
CA GLN A 156 -1.61 -16.05 -3.75
C GLN A 156 -2.86 -15.67 -4.56
N ARG A 157 -3.33 -16.54 -5.46
CA ARG A 157 -4.56 -16.30 -6.25
C ARG A 157 -5.82 -16.14 -5.38
N LEU A 158 -5.94 -16.91 -4.30
CA LEU A 158 -7.05 -16.77 -3.35
C LEU A 158 -6.96 -15.46 -2.54
N SER A 159 -5.73 -15.05 -2.20
CA SER A 159 -5.46 -13.77 -1.57
C SER A 159 -5.84 -12.62 -2.50
N ASP A 160 -5.48 -12.68 -3.78
CA ASP A 160 -5.84 -11.68 -4.79
C ASP A 160 -7.34 -11.47 -4.88
N ALA A 161 -8.11 -12.56 -4.95
CA ALA A 161 -9.57 -12.47 -4.97
C ALA A 161 -10.12 -11.76 -3.72
N THR A 162 -9.54 -12.03 -2.55
CA THR A 162 -9.95 -11.42 -1.28
C THR A 162 -9.54 -9.94 -1.20
N CYS A 163 -8.31 -9.61 -1.57
CA CYS A 163 -7.78 -8.25 -1.57
C CYS A 163 -8.51 -7.37 -2.57
N THR A 164 -8.73 -7.85 -3.79
CA THR A 164 -9.53 -7.16 -4.81
C THR A 164 -10.96 -6.94 -4.33
N ALA A 165 -11.63 -7.96 -3.78
CA ALA A 165 -13.00 -7.81 -3.27
C ALA A 165 -13.09 -6.77 -2.15
N LEU A 166 -12.11 -6.75 -1.22
CA LEU A 166 -12.05 -5.74 -0.17
C LEU A 166 -11.82 -4.34 -0.73
N GLN A 167 -10.97 -4.19 -1.74
CA GLN A 167 -10.69 -2.90 -2.35
C GLN A 167 -11.89 -2.34 -3.12
N LEU A 168 -12.60 -3.19 -3.86
CA LEU A 168 -13.87 -2.83 -4.49
C LEU A 168 -14.90 -2.39 -3.44
N THR A 169 -14.97 -3.11 -2.31
CA THR A 169 -15.85 -2.72 -1.20
C THR A 169 -15.48 -1.35 -0.65
N ASN A 170 -14.18 -1.02 -0.54
CA ASN A 170 -13.72 0.32 -0.15
C ASN A 170 -14.21 1.39 -1.13
N PHE A 171 -14.08 1.19 -2.43
CA PHE A 171 -14.57 2.14 -3.42
C PHE A 171 -16.08 2.37 -3.33
N TRP A 172 -16.85 1.31 -3.05
CA TRP A 172 -18.31 1.43 -2.97
C TRP A 172 -18.80 2.14 -1.71
N GLN A 173 -18.10 2.00 -0.58
CA GLN A 173 -18.46 2.75 0.64
C GLN A 173 -17.97 4.20 0.60
N ASP A 174 -16.89 4.49 -0.12
CA ASP A 174 -16.22 5.80 -0.12
C ASP A 174 -16.47 6.66 -1.36
N VAL A 175 -17.49 6.34 -2.18
CA VAL A 175 -17.82 7.09 -3.43
C VAL A 175 -17.77 8.61 -3.24
N ARG A 176 -18.42 9.14 -2.20
CA ARG A 176 -18.42 10.59 -1.93
C ARG A 176 -17.03 11.13 -1.57
N ARG A 177 -16.29 10.41 -0.73
CA ARG A 177 -14.94 10.79 -0.30
C ARG A 177 -13.97 10.79 -1.48
N ASP A 178 -14.08 9.84 -2.39
CA ASP A 178 -13.26 9.76 -3.58
C ASP A 178 -13.60 10.87 -4.58
N LEU A 179 -14.88 11.20 -4.73
CA LEU A 179 -15.33 12.36 -5.53
C LEU A 179 -14.77 13.68 -4.99
N ASP A 180 -14.73 13.88 -3.67
CA ASP A 180 -14.14 15.08 -3.05
C ASP A 180 -12.64 15.20 -3.36
N LYS A 181 -11.97 14.08 -3.69
CA LYS A 181 -10.58 14.02 -4.19
C LYS A 181 -10.47 14.05 -5.72
N GLY A 182 -11.58 14.22 -6.43
CA GLY A 182 -11.65 14.25 -7.89
C GLY A 182 -11.48 12.89 -8.57
N ARG A 183 -11.74 11.79 -7.86
CA ARG A 183 -11.60 10.41 -8.34
C ARG A 183 -12.95 9.71 -8.43
N ILE A 184 -13.11 8.85 -9.44
CA ILE A 184 -14.27 7.98 -9.63
C ILE A 184 -13.77 6.57 -9.93
N TYR A 185 -14.00 5.65 -8.99
CA TYR A 185 -13.64 4.24 -9.15
C TYR A 185 -14.79 3.37 -9.68
N ILE A 186 -16.02 3.89 -9.76
CA ILE A 186 -17.10 3.21 -10.50
C ILE A 186 -16.75 3.27 -11.99
N PRO A 187 -16.67 2.14 -12.71
CA PRO A 187 -16.32 2.16 -14.12
C PRO A 187 -17.32 2.94 -14.97
N LEU A 188 -16.81 3.71 -15.93
CA LEU A 188 -17.66 4.56 -16.79
C LEU A 188 -18.64 3.73 -17.62
N GLU A 189 -18.24 2.53 -18.08
CA GLU A 189 -19.15 1.64 -18.82
C GLU A 189 -20.33 1.14 -17.96
N GLU A 190 -20.11 0.95 -16.66
CA GLU A 190 -21.19 0.54 -15.75
C GLU A 190 -22.09 1.75 -15.44
N MET A 191 -21.52 2.94 -15.27
CA MET A 191 -22.32 4.17 -15.13
C MET A 191 -23.22 4.39 -16.35
N GLU A 192 -22.67 4.29 -17.56
CA GLU A 192 -23.42 4.42 -18.82
C GLU A 192 -24.53 3.36 -18.91
N ARG A 193 -24.19 2.10 -18.62
CA ARG A 193 -25.13 0.98 -18.65
C ARG A 193 -26.33 1.17 -17.73
N PHE A 194 -26.13 1.78 -16.56
CA PHE A 194 -27.19 2.05 -15.59
C PHE A 194 -27.79 3.45 -15.69
N GLY A 195 -27.34 4.28 -16.65
CA GLY A 195 -27.91 5.60 -16.90
C GLY A 195 -27.47 6.69 -15.91
N TYR A 196 -26.29 6.55 -15.31
CA TYR A 196 -25.69 7.55 -14.42
C TYR A 196 -24.61 8.36 -15.12
N SER A 197 -24.52 9.64 -14.80
CA SER A 197 -23.44 10.54 -15.22
C SER A 197 -22.55 10.94 -14.05
N GLU A 198 -21.36 11.50 -14.34
CA GLU A 198 -20.52 12.10 -13.28
C GLU A 198 -21.24 13.24 -12.56
N ALA A 199 -22.14 13.97 -13.24
CA ALA A 199 -22.93 15.03 -12.65
C ALA A 199 -23.92 14.49 -11.61
N ASP A 200 -24.55 13.34 -11.86
CA ASP A 200 -25.45 12.70 -10.90
C ASP A 200 -24.71 12.33 -9.59
N LEU A 201 -23.49 11.82 -9.72
CA LEU A 201 -22.63 11.52 -8.58
C LEU A 201 -22.27 12.77 -7.76
N LEU A 202 -21.91 13.88 -8.44
CA LEU A 202 -21.61 15.15 -7.79
C LEU A 202 -22.84 15.73 -7.06
N GLU A 203 -24.02 15.55 -7.64
CA GLU A 203 -25.31 15.97 -7.07
C GLU A 203 -25.83 15.01 -5.98
N GLY A 204 -25.21 13.84 -5.80
CA GLY A 204 -25.58 12.84 -4.80
C GLY A 204 -26.89 12.11 -5.11
N ARG A 205 -27.17 11.86 -6.39
CA ARG A 205 -28.38 11.20 -6.91
C ARG A 205 -28.19 9.71 -7.19
#